data_AF-A0A3B6JJ87-F1
#
_entry.id   AF-A0A3B6JJ87-F1
#
_cell.length_a   1.000
_cell.length_b   1.000
_cell.length_c   1.000
_cell.angle_alpha   90.00
_cell.angle_beta   90.00
_cell.angle_gamma   90.00
#
_symmetry.space_group_name_H-M   'P 1'
#
loop_
_entity.id
_entity.type
_entity.pdbx_description
1 polymer ?
#
loop_
_entity_poly.entity_id
_entity_poly.type
_entity_poly.pdbx_seq_one_letter_code
_entity_poly.pdbx_strand_id
1 'polypeptide(L)'
;MVVGRRRLNRRELDEFELERARRRRASSGNWSAGSSSVHGSAGCSSAGASSSRLVPVKRESEEAVPDAPPRRGVIGPEDYLPPGQEELLERVVLERSTRDQEEMEERIRRELEYERLFLETGLTASQAHASKEADLHVMKTEQAKLYIEVDSDSD
;
A
#
# COMPACT_ATOMS: atom_id res chain seq x y z
N MET A 1 -22.73 34.86 11.61
CA MET A 1 -23.00 33.81 10.61
C MET A 1 -22.97 32.47 11.33
N VAL A 2 -24.10 31.77 11.41
CA VAL A 2 -24.20 30.47 12.09
C VAL A 2 -23.75 29.39 11.11
N VAL A 3 -22.61 28.76 11.39
CA VAL A 3 -22.15 27.57 10.65
C VAL A 3 -23.12 26.44 10.96
N GLY A 4 -23.99 26.14 10.00
CA GLY A 4 -24.93 25.03 10.08
C GLY A 4 -24.16 23.72 10.25
N ARG A 5 -24.23 23.14 11.45
CA ARG A 5 -23.84 21.74 11.69
C ARG A 5 -24.76 20.87 10.85
N ARG A 6 -24.28 20.39 9.70
CA ARG A 6 -24.96 19.31 8.97
C ARG A 6 -24.99 18.10 9.90
N ARG A 7 -26.17 17.78 10.43
CA ARG A 7 -26.41 16.50 11.09
C ARG A 7 -26.31 15.44 10.01
N LEU A 8 -25.19 14.74 9.95
CA LEU A 8 -25.05 13.57 9.09
C LEU A 8 -26.16 12.59 9.49
N ASN A 9 -26.93 12.14 8.51
CA ASN A 9 -28.01 11.19 8.75
C ASN A 9 -27.40 9.88 9.28
N ARG A 10 -28.10 9.16 10.16
CA ARG A 10 -27.61 7.88 10.73
C ARG A 10 -27.14 6.90 9.64
N ARG A 11 -27.79 6.91 8.48
CA ARG A 11 -27.42 6.12 7.30
C ARG A 11 -26.06 6.50 6.69
N GLU A 12 -25.69 7.79 6.72
CA GLU A 12 -24.39 8.27 6.22
C GLU A 12 -23.25 7.89 7.16
N LEU A 13 -23.52 7.84 8.47
CA LEU A 13 -22.59 7.33 9.48
C LEU A 13 -22.36 5.82 9.33
N ASP A 14 -23.43 5.05 9.13
CA ASP A 14 -23.35 3.60 8.92
C ASP A 14 -22.58 3.28 7.62
N GLU A 15 -22.78 4.06 6.55
CA GLU A 15 -22.03 3.92 5.30
C GLU A 15 -20.55 4.28 5.45
N PHE A 16 -20.23 5.33 6.22
CA PHE A 16 -18.85 5.71 6.52
C PHE A 16 -18.12 4.65 7.38
N GLU A 17 -18.81 4.05 8.36
CA GLU A 17 -18.25 2.95 9.15
C GLU A 17 -18.06 1.68 8.32
N LEU A 18 -19.01 1.36 7.43
CA LEU A 18 -18.90 0.22 6.51
C LEU A 18 -17.73 0.39 5.54
N GLU A 19 -17.54 1.59 5.00
CA GLU A 19 -16.44 1.92 4.10
C GLU A 19 -15.09 1.88 4.84
N ARG A 20 -15.05 2.32 6.10
CA ARG A 20 -13.88 2.21 6.97
C ARG A 20 -13.55 0.76 7.31
N ALA A 21 -14.56 -0.09 7.52
CA ALA A 21 -14.38 -1.53 7.74
C ALA A 21 -13.87 -2.24 6.48
N ARG A 22 -14.35 -1.84 5.29
CA ARG A 22 -13.91 -2.37 4.00
C ARG A 22 -12.43 -2.02 3.74
N ARG A 23 -11.99 -0.81 4.05
CA ARG A 23 -10.57 -0.40 3.98
C ARG A 23 -9.68 -1.18 4.95
N ARG A 24 -10.13 -1.45 6.18
CA ARG A 24 -9.40 -2.31 7.13
C ARG A 24 -9.25 -3.74 6.62
N ARG A 25 -10.26 -4.28 5.92
CA ARG A 25 -10.20 -5.63 5.33
C ARG A 25 -9.30 -5.69 4.09
N ALA A 26 -9.22 -4.62 3.29
CA ALA A 26 -8.23 -4.50 2.22
C ALA A 26 -6.79 -4.36 2.76
N SER A 27 -6.64 -3.71 3.92
CA SER A 27 -5.36 -3.58 4.63
C SER A 27 -4.94 -4.83 5.42
N SER A 28 -5.81 -5.83 5.58
CA SER A 28 -5.48 -7.12 6.21
C SER A 28 -5.11 -8.21 5.20
N GLY A 29 -4.74 -7.81 3.98
CA GLY A 29 -4.19 -8.70 2.97
C GLY A 29 -2.78 -9.17 3.34
N ASN A 30 -2.71 -10.41 3.81
CA ASN A 30 -1.53 -11.28 3.85
C ASN A 30 -0.49 -11.05 4.96
N TRP A 31 -0.80 -11.55 6.16
CA TRP A 31 0.24 -12.18 6.99
C TRP A 31 0.39 -13.63 6.53
N SER A 32 1.12 -13.82 5.43
CA SER A 32 1.68 -15.12 5.11
C SER A 32 3.03 -15.22 5.81
N ALA A 33 3.15 -16.20 6.70
CA ALA A 33 4.43 -16.65 7.20
C ALA A 33 5.30 -17.08 6.00
N GLY A 34 6.27 -16.24 5.65
CA GLY A 34 7.19 -16.45 4.55
C GLY A 34 8.58 -16.68 5.09
N SER A 35 8.93 -17.95 5.24
CA SER A 35 10.29 -18.41 5.49
C SER A 35 11.28 -17.81 4.50
N SER A 36 12.44 -17.46 5.04
CA SER A 36 13.67 -17.12 4.33
C SER A 36 14.00 -18.07 3.17
N SER A 37 14.31 -17.52 2.00
CA SER A 37 15.60 -17.75 1.33
C SER A 37 15.67 -16.97 0.02
N VAL A 38 16.45 -15.89 0.02
CA VAL A 38 16.99 -15.30 -1.21
C VAL A 38 18.50 -15.35 -1.11
N HIS A 39 19.05 -16.47 -1.56
CA HIS A 39 20.43 -16.63 -2.03
C HIS A 39 20.34 -17.72 -3.11
N GLY A 40 20.77 -17.56 -4.35
CA GLY A 40 21.43 -16.47 -5.04
C GLY A 40 21.52 -16.88 -6.53
N SER A 41 21.83 -15.89 -7.34
CA SER A 41 22.52 -15.96 -8.65
C SER A 41 22.91 -17.33 -9.19
N ALA A 42 22.49 -17.63 -10.42
CA ALA A 42 23.41 -17.75 -11.56
C ALA A 42 22.62 -18.08 -12.82
N GLY A 43 22.68 -17.18 -13.80
CA GLY A 43 22.22 -17.42 -15.14
C GLY A 43 23.16 -18.34 -15.93
N CYS A 44 22.63 -18.75 -17.08
CA CYS A 44 23.31 -19.31 -18.25
C CYS A 44 23.95 -20.70 -18.11
N SER A 45 23.17 -21.67 -18.59
CA SER A 45 23.64 -22.91 -19.18
C SER A 45 24.63 -22.66 -20.33
N SER A 46 25.82 -23.25 -20.26
CA SER A 46 26.47 -23.82 -21.44
C SER A 46 27.41 -24.95 -21.02
N ALA A 47 26.98 -26.18 -21.23
CA ALA A 47 27.83 -27.36 -21.31
C ALA A 47 27.18 -28.25 -22.38
N GLY A 48 27.82 -28.51 -23.52
CA GLY A 48 29.17 -29.04 -23.59
C GLY A 48 29.05 -30.55 -23.47
N ALA A 49 28.89 -31.20 -24.62
CA ALA A 49 28.70 -32.64 -24.75
C ALA A 49 29.80 -33.43 -24.02
N SER A 50 29.44 -34.55 -23.39
CA SER A 50 30.22 -35.78 -23.55
C SER A 50 29.44 -37.03 -23.15
N SER A 51 29.43 -37.93 -24.12
CA SER A 51 29.00 -39.31 -24.13
C SER A 51 29.69 -40.15 -23.06
N SER A 52 28.94 -40.97 -22.34
CA SER A 52 29.38 -42.32 -21.98
C SER A 52 28.18 -43.19 -21.58
N ARG A 53 28.21 -44.41 -22.11
CA ARG A 53 27.20 -45.45 -22.10
C ARG A 53 26.89 -45.91 -20.66
N LEU A 54 25.66 -46.40 -20.41
CA LEU A 54 25.33 -47.67 -19.71
C LEU A 54 23.81 -47.79 -19.40
N VAL A 55 23.19 -48.82 -19.99
CA VAL A 55 22.00 -49.62 -19.61
C VAL A 55 20.70 -48.91 -19.13
N PRO A 56 19.55 -49.06 -19.85
CA PRO A 56 18.25 -48.69 -19.29
C PRO A 56 17.80 -49.76 -18.28
N VAL A 57 17.93 -49.45 -16.99
CA VAL A 57 17.21 -50.17 -15.93
C VAL A 57 15.76 -49.69 -15.96
N LYS A 58 14.83 -50.61 -16.23
CA LYS A 58 13.40 -50.39 -15.96
C LYS A 58 13.24 -50.13 -14.46
N ARG A 59 12.97 -48.88 -14.07
CA ARG A 59 12.29 -48.58 -12.81
C ARG A 59 10.99 -47.87 -13.14
N GLU A 60 9.94 -48.50 -12.66
CA GLU A 60 8.54 -48.17 -12.84
C GLU A 60 8.32 -46.85 -12.10
N SER A 61 8.08 -45.78 -12.85
CA SER A 61 7.69 -44.48 -12.31
C SER A 61 6.20 -44.55 -12.02
N GLU A 62 5.85 -45.02 -10.83
CA GLU A 62 4.50 -44.87 -10.31
C GLU A 62 4.32 -43.42 -9.82
N GLU A 63 3.31 -42.75 -10.38
CA GLU A 63 2.93 -41.36 -10.17
C GLU A 63 2.83 -40.99 -8.68
N ALA A 64 3.49 -39.91 -8.28
CA ALA A 64 3.09 -39.14 -7.09
C ALA A 64 2.34 -37.89 -7.55
N VAL A 65 1.04 -38.06 -7.74
CA VAL A 65 0.03 -37.01 -7.95
C VAL A 65 0.19 -35.92 -6.89
N PRO A 66 0.39 -34.63 -7.25
CA PRO A 66 0.34 -33.54 -6.30
C PRO A 66 -1.12 -33.11 -6.08
N ASP A 67 -1.92 -33.97 -5.45
CA ASP A 67 -3.32 -33.65 -5.09
C ASP A 67 -3.73 -34.22 -3.73
N ALA A 68 -2.78 -34.23 -2.78
CA ALA A 68 -3.09 -34.49 -1.38
C ALA A 68 -3.01 -33.15 -0.61
N PRO A 69 -4.06 -32.74 0.12
CA PRO A 69 -3.95 -31.62 1.04
C PRO A 69 -2.81 -31.91 2.04
N PRO A 70 -2.04 -30.88 2.48
CA PRO A 70 -0.90 -31.09 3.35
C PRO A 70 -1.35 -31.94 4.54
N ARG A 71 -0.78 -33.14 4.64
CA ARG A 71 -1.09 -34.06 5.74
C ARG A 71 -0.76 -33.29 7.02
N ARG A 72 -1.77 -33.03 7.85
CA ARG A 72 -1.55 -32.51 9.21
C ARG A 72 -0.69 -33.55 9.92
N GLY A 73 0.62 -33.32 9.94
CA GLY A 73 1.55 -34.13 10.69
C GLY A 73 1.14 -34.09 12.16
N VAL A 74 1.12 -35.26 12.79
CA VAL A 74 1.01 -35.35 14.24
C VAL A 74 2.32 -34.77 14.80
N ILE A 75 2.23 -33.64 15.51
CA ILE A 75 3.38 -33.02 16.16
C ILE A 75 3.90 -33.99 17.21
N GLY A 76 5.12 -34.47 17.02
CA GLY A 76 5.80 -35.39 17.92
C GLY A 76 6.57 -34.65 19.01
N PRO A 77 7.02 -35.37 20.06
CA PRO A 77 7.84 -34.79 21.13
C PRO A 77 9.15 -34.15 20.61
N GLU A 78 9.66 -34.62 19.47
CA GLU A 78 10.86 -34.08 18.81
C GLU A 78 10.62 -32.72 18.13
N ASP A 79 9.36 -32.34 17.92
CA ASP A 79 8.99 -31.06 17.29
C ASP A 79 8.90 -29.91 18.33
N TYR A 80 9.05 -30.23 19.62
CA TYR A 80 9.06 -29.23 20.69
C TYR A 80 10.44 -28.61 20.85
N LEU A 81 10.45 -27.35 21.27
CA LEU A 81 11.68 -26.67 21.64
C LEU A 81 12.30 -27.35 22.87
N PRO A 82 13.64 -27.43 22.93
CA PRO A 82 14.34 -27.82 24.14
C PRO A 82 13.95 -26.93 25.33
N PRO A 83 13.83 -27.49 26.54
CA PRO A 83 13.47 -26.71 27.72
C PRO A 83 14.41 -25.52 27.94
N GLY A 84 13.84 -24.34 28.17
CA GLY A 84 14.57 -23.09 28.40
C GLY A 84 14.83 -22.25 27.15
N GLN A 85 14.40 -22.70 25.97
CA GLN A 85 14.45 -21.90 24.73
C GLN A 85 13.17 -21.08 24.50
N GLU A 86 12.08 -21.38 25.21
CA GLU A 86 10.78 -20.75 25.04
C GLU A 86 10.86 -19.25 25.37
N GLU A 87 11.56 -18.89 26.45
CA GLU A 87 11.75 -17.48 26.85
C GLU A 87 12.60 -16.70 25.85
N LEU A 88 13.60 -17.34 25.25
CA LEU A 88 14.42 -16.72 24.21
C LEU A 88 13.59 -16.47 22.96
N LEU A 89 12.77 -17.44 22.56
CA LEU A 89 11.86 -17.29 21.44
C LEU A 89 10.83 -16.18 21.70
N GLU A 90 10.23 -16.13 22.89
CA GLU A 90 9.26 -15.10 23.27
C GLU A 90 9.87 -13.70 23.19
N ARG A 91 11.10 -13.51 23.70
CA ARG A 91 11.84 -12.25 23.61
C ARG A 91 12.08 -11.83 22.16
N VAL A 92 12.54 -12.75 21.31
CA VAL A 92 12.82 -12.45 19.89
C VAL A 92 11.53 -12.11 19.14
N VAL A 93 10.45 -12.84 19.40
CA VAL A 93 9.14 -12.57 18.78
C VAL A 93 8.61 -11.19 19.21
N LEU A 94 8.71 -10.86 20.50
CA LEU A 94 8.26 -9.57 21.01
C LEU A 94 9.13 -8.41 20.49
N GLU A 95 10.45 -8.57 20.45
CA GLU A 95 11.37 -7.57 19.91
C GLU A 95 11.12 -7.31 18.42
N ARG A 96 10.88 -8.37 17.64
CA ARG A 96 10.50 -8.21 16.23
C ARG A 96 9.15 -7.52 16.09
N SER A 97 8.14 -7.94 16.85
CA SER A 97 6.81 -7.34 16.79
C SER A 97 6.83 -5.86 17.17
N THR A 98 7.62 -5.47 18.18
CA THR A 98 7.76 -4.07 18.59
C THR A 98 8.44 -3.24 17.50
N ARG A 99 9.52 -3.75 16.90
CA ARG A 99 10.18 -3.11 15.76
C ARG A 99 9.24 -2.95 14.56
N ASP A 100 8.50 -3.99 14.20
CA ASP A 100 7.56 -3.96 13.06
C ASP A 100 6.42 -2.96 13.31
N GLN A 101 5.96 -2.86 14.56
CA GLN A 101 4.96 -1.88 14.98
C GLN A 101 5.50 -0.45 14.86
N GLU A 102 6.71 -0.20 15.34
CA GLU A 102 7.37 1.11 15.22
C GLU A 102 7.55 1.52 13.76
N GLU A 103 7.98 0.60 12.89
CA GLU A 103 8.11 0.87 11.45
C GLU A 103 6.76 1.23 10.81
N MET A 104 5.70 0.49 11.15
CA MET A 104 4.35 0.75 10.65
C MET A 104 3.85 2.13 11.11
N GLU A 105 4.07 2.49 12.37
CA GLU A 105 3.72 3.81 12.89
C GLU A 105 4.51 4.93 12.22
N GLU A 106 5.80 4.73 11.96
CA GLU A 106 6.61 5.70 11.25
C GLU A 106 6.14 5.90 9.80
N ARG A 107 5.77 4.81 9.11
CA ARG A 107 5.18 4.88 7.77
C ARG A 107 3.88 5.67 7.76
N ILE A 108 2.98 5.41 8.72
CA ILE A 108 1.73 6.18 8.87
C ILE A 108 2.03 7.66 9.11
N ARG A 109 2.99 7.96 9.99
CA ARG A 109 3.37 9.35 10.30
C ARG A 109 3.86 10.08 9.05
N ARG A 110 4.74 9.47 8.27
CA ARG A 110 5.26 10.04 7.02
C ARG A 110 4.15 10.20 5.97
N GLU A 111 3.27 9.22 5.83
CA GLU A 111 2.14 9.31 4.90
C GLU A 111 1.21 10.48 5.23
N LEU A 112 0.86 10.65 6.51
CA LEU A 112 0.06 11.80 6.96
C LEU A 112 0.76 13.14 6.75
N GLU A 113 2.09 13.18 6.89
CA GLU A 113 2.88 14.38 6.59
C GLU A 113 2.81 14.74 5.10
N TYR A 114 2.94 13.75 4.20
CA TYR A 114 2.78 13.97 2.77
C TYR A 114 1.37 14.42 2.38
N GLU A 115 0.33 13.81 2.95
CA GLU A 115 -1.05 14.23 2.72
C GLU A 115 -1.27 15.69 3.14
N ARG A 116 -0.74 16.09 4.29
CA ARG A 116 -0.80 17.47 4.76
C ARG A 116 -0.11 18.43 3.79
N LEU A 117 1.12 18.13 3.38
CA LEU A 117 1.88 18.95 2.43
C LEU A 117 1.17 19.05 1.07
N PHE A 118 0.61 17.93 0.59
CA PHE A 118 -0.14 17.89 -0.65
C PHE A 118 -1.39 18.79 -0.60
N LEU A 119 -2.16 18.72 0.48
CA LEU A 119 -3.34 19.56 0.68
C LEU A 119 -2.97 21.05 0.79
N GLU A 120 -1.94 21.39 1.57
CA GLU A 120 -1.47 22.76 1.73
C GLU A 120 -1.00 23.36 0.39
N THR A 121 -0.24 22.59 -0.38
CA THR A 121 0.22 22.98 -1.72
C THR A 121 -0.96 23.13 -2.69
N GLY A 122 -1.92 22.22 -2.66
CA GLY A 122 -3.12 22.29 -3.50
C GLY A 122 -3.99 23.51 -3.18
N LEU A 123 -4.19 23.82 -1.89
CA LEU A 123 -4.95 24.98 -1.46
C LEU A 123 -4.29 26.30 -1.88
N THR A 124 -2.98 26.43 -1.67
CA THR A 124 -2.23 27.63 -2.06
C THR A 124 -2.24 27.83 -3.58
N ALA A 125 -2.04 26.77 -4.36
CA ALA A 125 -2.14 26.82 -5.82
C ALA A 125 -3.54 27.23 -6.29
N SER A 126 -4.59 26.65 -5.69
CA SER A 126 -5.99 26.97 -6.01
C SER A 126 -6.31 28.42 -5.69
N GLN A 127 -5.88 28.92 -4.53
CA GLN A 127 -6.06 30.33 -4.14
C GLN A 127 -5.33 31.28 -5.10
N ALA A 128 -4.09 30.94 -5.49
CA ALA A 128 -3.35 31.73 -6.45
C ALA A 128 -4.02 31.78 -7.82
N HIS A 129 -4.62 30.67 -8.26
CA HIS A 129 -5.39 30.63 -9.51
C HIS A 129 -6.63 31.51 -9.42
N ALA A 130 -7.43 31.36 -8.36
CA ALA A 130 -8.63 32.16 -8.15
C ALA A 130 -8.33 33.67 -8.06
N SER A 131 -7.22 34.05 -7.40
CA SER A 131 -6.75 35.44 -7.37
C SER A 131 -6.45 35.97 -8.77
N LYS A 132 -5.70 35.21 -9.58
CA LYS A 132 -5.36 35.61 -10.96
C LYS A 132 -6.61 35.75 -11.84
N GLU A 133 -7.59 34.86 -11.67
CA GLU A 133 -8.86 34.95 -12.40
C GLU A 133 -9.66 36.19 -11.99
N ALA A 134 -9.67 36.53 -10.70
CA ALA A 134 -10.31 37.75 -10.21
C ALA A 134 -9.64 39.01 -10.80
N ASP A 135 -8.30 39.06 -10.78
CA ASP A 135 -7.55 40.18 -11.36
C ASP A 135 -7.82 40.33 -12.87
N LEU A 136 -7.82 39.21 -13.60
CA LEU A 136 -8.13 39.20 -15.03
C LEU A 136 -9.55 39.73 -15.29
N HIS A 137 -10.51 39.37 -14.46
CA HIS A 137 -11.88 39.86 -14.58
C HIS A 137 -11.94 41.38 -14.36
N VAL A 138 -11.26 41.90 -13.33
CA VAL A 138 -11.15 43.35 -13.08
C VAL A 138 -10.54 44.05 -14.30
N MET A 139 -9.39 43.60 -14.79
CA MET A 139 -8.74 44.17 -15.96
C MET A 139 -9.66 44.19 -17.19
N LYS A 140 -10.41 43.11 -17.45
CA LYS A 140 -11.37 43.06 -18.55
C LYS A 140 -12.49 44.08 -18.38
N THR A 141 -13.00 44.26 -17.16
CA THR A 141 -14.04 45.26 -16.90
C THR A 141 -13.53 46.69 -17.06
N GLU A 142 -12.29 46.96 -16.66
CA GLU A 142 -11.65 48.27 -16.86
C GLU A 142 -11.41 48.55 -18.35
N GLN A 143 -10.92 47.55 -19.09
CA GLN A 143 -10.77 47.65 -20.53
C GLN A 143 -12.12 47.94 -21.22
N ALA A 144 -13.19 47.26 -20.83
CA ALA A 144 -14.51 47.48 -21.41
C ALA A 144 -15.04 48.91 -21.20
N LYS A 145 -14.72 49.55 -20.07
CA LYS A 145 -15.10 50.96 -19.80
C LYS A 145 -14.40 51.92 -20.77
N LEU A 146 -13.11 51.72 -21.03
CA LEU A 146 -12.34 52.54 -21.96
C LEU A 146 -12.87 52.44 -23.40
N TYR A 147 -13.25 51.23 -23.84
CA TYR A 147 -13.83 51.04 -25.18
C TYR A 147 -15.18 51.75 -25.34
N ILE A 148 -16.04 51.72 -24.31
CA ILE A 148 -17.34 52.42 -24.34
C ILE A 148 -17.16 53.94 -24.40
N GLU A 149 -16.13 54.50 -23.75
CA GLU A 149 -15.83 55.93 -23.81
C GLU A 149 -15.30 56.38 -25.18
N VAL A 150 -14.46 55.59 -25.84
CA VAL A 150 -13.93 55.91 -27.18
C VAL A 150 -15.01 55.85 -28.26
N ASP A 151 -15.95 54.89 -28.16
CA ASP A 151 -17.07 54.78 -29.10
C ASP A 151 -18.16 55.86 -28.87
N SER A 152 -18.19 56.51 -27.71
CA SER A 152 -19.16 57.59 -27.39
C SER A 152 -18.73 58.97 -27.90
N ASP A 153 -17.46 59.20 -28.22
CA ASP A 153 -16.91 60.47 -28.74
C ASP A 153 -16.77 60.46 -30.28
N SER A 154 -17.41 59.49 -30.94
CA SER A 154 -17.36 59.26 -32.39
C SER A 154 -18.68 59.59 -33.13
N ASP A 155 -19.46 60.56 -32.64
CA ASP A 155 -20.55 61.24 -33.37
C ASP A 155 -20.60 62.75 -33.08
#